data_AF-A0A2D9NL62-F1
#
_entry.id   AF-A0A2D9NL62-F1
#
_cell.length_a   1.000
_cell.length_b   1.000
_cell.length_c   1.000
_cell.angle_alpha   90.00
_cell.angle_beta   90.00
_cell.angle_gamma   90.00
#
_symmetry.space_group_name_H-M   'P 1'
#
loop_
_entity.id
_entity.type
_entity.pdbx_description
1 polymer ?
#
loop_
_entity_poly.entity_id
_entity_poly.type
_entity_poly.pdbx_seq_one_letter_code
_entity_poly.pdbx_strand_id
1 'polypeptide(L)' 'MTETEVLRIAAIAAVFSILNEQSEDPSQVGRTLGLPWSQDHRRMNMGKTSLMNLRASRSPWK' A
#
# COMPACT_ATOMS: atom_id res chain seq x y z
N MET A 1 1.36 -28.87 -29.24
CA MET A 1 1.56 -28.63 -27.80
C MET A 1 0.81 -29.70 -27.03
N THR A 2 1.47 -30.32 -26.06
CA THR A 2 0.87 -31.36 -25.20
C THR A 2 0.13 -30.73 -24.01
N GLU A 3 -0.82 -31.43 -23.40
CA GLU A 3 -1.57 -30.95 -22.23
C GLU A 3 -0.63 -30.57 -21.06
N THR A 4 0.46 -31.32 -20.88
CA THR A 4 1.48 -31.05 -19.85
C THR A 4 2.26 -29.77 -20.12
N GLU A 5 2.54 -29.43 -21.39
CA GLU A 5 3.14 -28.14 -21.77
C GLU A 5 2.20 -26.97 -21.45
N VAL A 6 0.90 -27.13 -21.76
CA VAL A 6 -0.13 -26.12 -21.45
C VAL A 6 -0.22 -25.89 -19.94
N LEU A 7 -0.26 -26.96 -19.14
CA LEU A 7 -0.33 -26.88 -17.69
C LEU A 7 0.93 -26.24 -17.07
N ARG A 8 2.12 -26.52 -17.62
CA ARG A 8 3.36 -25.86 -17.18
C ARG A 8 3.35 -24.37 -17.45
N ILE A 9 2.90 -23.95 -18.65
CA ILE A 9 2.80 -22.53 -18.99
C ILE A 9 1.75 -21.84 -18.10
N ALA A 10 0.61 -22.48 -17.86
CA ALA A 10 -0.42 -21.96 -16.97
C ALA A 10 0.08 -21.81 -15.53
N ALA A 11 0.84 -22.78 -15.02
CA ALA A 11 1.43 -22.71 -13.68
C ALA A 11 2.45 -21.56 -13.57
N ILE A 12 3.30 -21.38 -14.58
CA ILE A 12 4.26 -20.26 -14.62
C ILE A 12 3.52 -18.92 -14.66
N ALA A 13 2.50 -18.79 -15.52
CA ALA A 13 1.70 -17.58 -15.63
C ALA A 13 0.96 -17.25 -14.31
N ALA A 14 0.44 -18.26 -13.62
CA ALA A 14 -0.22 -18.09 -12.32
C ALA A 14 0.74 -17.54 -11.25
N VAL A 15 1.97 -18.07 -11.19
CA VAL A 15 3.00 -17.56 -10.26
C VAL A 15 3.33 -16.10 -10.57
N PHE A 16 3.50 -15.75 -11.84
CA PHE A 16 3.72 -14.35 -12.23
C PHE A 16 2.54 -13.44 -11.87
N SER A 17 1.30 -13.90 -12.05
CA SER A 17 0.09 -13.15 -11.65
C SER A 17 0.10 -12.85 -10.16
N ILE A 18 0.34 -13.87 -9.33
CA ILE A 18 0.38 -13.74 -7.87
C ILE A 18 1.48 -12.77 -7.42
N LEU A 19 2.68 -12.88 -8.01
CA LEU A 19 3.80 -11.99 -7.66
C LEU A 19 3.51 -10.54 -8.07
N ASN A 20 2.84 -10.32 -9.20
CA ASN A 20 2.50 -9.00 -9.68
C ASN A 20 1.34 -8.37 -8.89
N GLU A 21 0.34 -9.17 -8.49
CA GLU A 21 -0.78 -8.74 -7.64
C GLU A 21 -0.35 -8.41 -6.20
N GLN A 22 0.67 -9.09 -5.68
CA GLN A 22 1.23 -8.78 -4.35
C GLN A 22 2.12 -7.54 -4.33
N SER A 23 2.55 -7.05 -5.51
CA SER A 23 3.31 -5.81 -5.58
C SER A 23 2.37 -4.62 -5.31
N GLU A 24 2.86 -3.59 -4.61
CA GLU A 24 2.09 -2.36 -4.45
C GLU A 24 1.76 -1.78 -5.84
N ASP A 25 0.48 -1.58 -6.12
CA ASP A 25 0.04 -0.97 -7.37
C ASP A 25 0.74 0.40 -7.53
N PRO A 26 1.62 0.57 -8.54
CA PRO A 26 2.42 1.78 -8.69
C PRO A 26 1.55 3.02 -8.89
N SER A 27 0.30 2.86 -9.36
CA SER A 27 -0.66 3.95 -9.47
C SER A 27 -1.17 4.44 -8.11
N GLN A 28 -1.03 3.66 -7.03
CA GLN A 28 -1.40 4.04 -5.67
C GLN A 28 -0.25 4.68 -4.87
N VAL A 29 1.00 4.69 -5.38
CA VAL A 29 2.17 5.20 -4.64
C VAL A 29 1.99 6.65 -4.17
N GLY A 30 1.28 7.48 -4.93
CA GLY A 30 0.96 8.87 -4.54
C GLY A 30 -0.18 9.00 -3.51
N ARG A 31 -0.96 7.93 -3.30
CA ARG A 31 -2.12 7.89 -2.40
C ARG A 31 -1.81 7.26 -1.05
N THR A 32 -0.67 6.57 -0.93
CA THR A 32 -0.24 6.03 0.35
C THR A 32 0.12 7.16 1.33
N LEU A 33 -0.27 6.99 2.58
CA LEU A 33 0.15 7.89 3.65
C LEU A 33 1.63 7.59 3.90
N GLY A 34 2.53 8.42 3.34
CA GLY A 34 3.98 8.29 3.47
C GLY A 34 4.47 8.25 4.94
N LEU A 35 5.79 8.25 5.18
CA LEU A 35 6.33 8.08 6.54
C LEU A 35 5.68 9.01 7.60
N PRO A 36 5.48 8.57 8.85
CA PRO A 36 4.85 9.38 9.90
C PRO A 36 5.46 10.79 10.05
N TRP A 37 6.78 10.91 9.93
CA TRP A 37 7.48 12.21 9.95
C TRP A 37 7.05 13.13 8.78
N SER A 38 6.98 12.58 7.56
CA SER A 38 6.55 13.35 6.37
C SER A 38 5.09 13.80 6.48
N GLN A 39 4.24 12.99 7.12
CA GLN A 39 2.85 13.35 7.39
C GLN A 39 2.79 14.47 8.43
N ASP A 40 3.55 14.35 9.52
CA ASP A 40 3.59 15.35 10.59
C ASP A 40 4.11 16.70 10.10
N HIS A 41 5.21 16.68 9.33
CA HIS A 41 5.78 17.90 8.74
C HIS A 41 4.81 18.58 7.77
N ARG A 42 4.12 17.82 6.89
CA ARG A 42 3.05 18.38 6.04
C ARG A 42 1.93 19.01 6.86
N ARG A 43 1.54 18.38 7.98
CA ARG A 43 0.49 18.92 8.87
C ARG A 43 0.92 20.22 9.53
N MET A 44 2.14 20.28 10.06
CA MET A 44 2.69 21.50 10.67
C MET A 44 2.75 22.64 9.65
N ASN A 45 3.20 22.38 8.42
CA ASN A 45 3.25 23.40 7.36
C ASN A 45 1.86 23.89 6.94
N MET A 46 0.82 23.06 7.13
CA MET A 46 -0.58 23.45 6.92
C MET A 46 -1.23 24.10 8.16
N GLY A 47 -0.47 24.37 9.23
CA GLY A 47 -1.01 24.91 10.49
C GLY A 47 -1.89 23.93 11.27
N LYS A 48 -1.82 22.63 10.97
CA LYS A 48 -2.57 21.58 11.67
C LYS A 48 -1.80 21.08 12.89
N THR A 49 -2.53 20.53 13.85
CA THR A 49 -1.95 19.86 15.03
C THR A 49 -1.14 18.62 14.63
N SER A 50 -0.19 18.23 15.48
CA SER A 50 0.67 17.06 15.26
C SER A 50 -0.12 15.79 14.95
N LEU A 51 0.48 14.89 14.18
CA LEU A 51 -0.09 13.60 13.78
C LEU A 51 -0.48 12.77 15.01
N MET A 52 0.31 12.82 16.08
CA MET A 52 0.01 12.14 17.34
C MET A 52 -1.24 12.71 18.01
N ASN A 53 -1.41 14.03 18.05
CA ASN A 53 -2.61 14.66 18.62
C ASN A 53 -3.86 14.31 17.79
N LEU A 54 -3.75 14.32 16.45
CA LEU A 54 -4.83 13.85 15.58
C LEU A 54 -5.23 12.40 15.87
N ARG A 55 -4.26 11.49 16.00
CA ARG A 55 -4.54 10.07 16.29
C ARG A 55 -5.17 9.89 17.67
N ALA A 56 -4.70 10.63 18.66
CA ALA A 56 -5.25 10.62 20.01
C ALA A 56 -6.71 11.14 20.06
N SER A 57 -7.04 12.16 19.25
CA SER A 57 -8.40 12.72 19.17
C SER A 57 -9.46 11.76 18.59
N ARG A 58 -9.03 10.65 17.97
CA ARG A 58 -9.93 9.65 17.37
C ARG A 58 -10.18 8.45 18.28
N SER A 59 -9.64 8.41 19.49
CA SER A 59 -9.94 7.34 20.44
C SER A 59 -11.39 7.46 20.90
N PRO A 60 -12.25 6.44 20.67
CA PRO A 60 -13.64 6.47 21.12
C PRO A 60 -13.80 6.28 22.63
N TRP A 61 -12.73 5.88 23.33
CA TRP A 61 -12.73 5.60 24.77
C TRP A 61 -12.22 6.79 25.61
N LYS A 62 -12.31 8.01 25.07
CA LYS A 62 -12.07 9.25 25.78
C LYS A 62 -13.31 10.14 25.72
#